data_AF-A0A5C7Z5Y6-F1
#
_entry.id   AF-A0A5C7Z5Y6-F1
#
_cell.length_a   1.000
_cell.length_b   1.000
_cell.length_c   1.000
_cell.angle_alpha   90.00
_cell.angle_beta   90.00
_cell.angle_gamma   90.00
#
_symmetry.space_group_name_H-M   'P 1'
#
loop_
_entity.id
_entity.type
_entity.pdbx_description
1 polymer ?
#
loop_
_entity_poly.entity_id
_entity_poly.type
_entity_poly.pdbx_seq_one_letter_code
_entity_poly.pdbx_strand_id
1 'polypeptide(L)'
;MSRDNKTNKGIQFLKENWLFLVGIIVVFPYLRAFMQKMAVKTQVDDVKNDMDLNAQINALDNPVLQESEADKILRNFPKSQKERFKADVKQFVHHLGINYPSYDPRSWTENDKEAVEILMRWVKLLPKFQELYYQVYTKSRNLKTDFYKLIDQDEKTRMYAHQIAHNVKYF
;
A
#
# COMPACT_ATOMS: atom_id res chain seq x y z
N MET A 1 36.71 66.41 8.98
CA MET A 1 35.56 65.65 8.46
C MET A 1 35.86 64.16 8.60
N SER A 2 35.46 63.53 9.71
CA SER A 2 35.55 62.08 9.85
C SER A 2 34.17 61.50 9.54
N ARG A 3 34.07 60.72 8.46
CA ARG A 3 32.85 60.00 8.09
C ARG A 3 32.74 58.80 9.03
N ASP A 4 31.84 58.87 10.01
CA ASP A 4 31.47 57.72 10.83
C ASP A 4 30.87 56.65 9.92
N ASN A 5 31.66 55.62 9.68
CA ASN A 5 31.26 54.43 8.97
C ASN A 5 30.30 53.68 9.90
N LYS A 6 28.99 53.86 9.71
CA LYS A 6 27.97 52.99 10.32
C LYS A 6 28.20 51.57 9.80
N THR A 7 29.10 50.84 10.44
CA THR A 7 29.31 49.42 10.20
C THR A 7 27.99 48.71 10.47
N ASN A 8 27.41 48.20 9.39
CA ASN A 8 26.12 47.53 9.40
C ASN A 8 26.21 46.35 10.38
N LYS A 9 25.34 46.33 11.41
CA LYS A 9 25.43 45.36 12.52
C LYS A 9 25.53 43.89 12.05
N GLY A 10 24.93 43.57 10.89
CA GLY A 10 25.05 42.26 10.27
C GLY A 10 26.46 41.91 9.76
N ILE A 11 27.22 42.88 9.25
CA ILE A 11 28.61 42.67 8.80
C ILE A 11 29.52 42.43 10.00
N GLN A 12 29.28 43.11 11.11
CA GLN A 12 30.04 42.90 12.34
C GLN A 12 29.75 41.52 12.95
N PHE A 13 28.49 41.08 12.95
CA PHE A 13 28.11 39.72 13.36
C PHE A 13 28.78 38.64 12.50
N LEU A 14 28.80 38.82 11.17
CA LEU A 14 29.51 37.92 10.24
C LEU A 14 31.00 37.86 10.54
N LYS A 15 31.64 38.99 10.84
CA LYS A 15 33.08 39.05 11.18
C LYS A 15 33.42 38.43 12.53
N GLU A 16 32.52 38.52 13.52
CA GLU A 16 32.75 37.95 14.85
C GLU A 16 32.47 36.44 14.87
N ASN A 17 31.56 35.95 14.01
CA ASN A 17 31.09 34.55 14.02
C ASN A 17 31.45 33.75 12.76
N TRP A 18 32.37 34.23 11.91
CA TRP A 18 32.69 33.59 10.62
C TRP A 18 33.18 32.14 10.77
N LEU A 19 33.98 31.85 11.81
CA LEU A 19 34.46 30.50 12.13
C LEU A 19 33.31 29.53 12.45
N PHE A 20 32.30 29.99 13.17
CA PHE A 20 31.11 29.21 13.49
C PHE A 20 30.27 28.93 12.24
N LEU A 21 30.10 29.93 11.36
CA LEU A 21 29.37 29.76 10.10
C LEU A 21 30.06 28.78 9.14
N VAL A 22 31.39 28.84 9.04
CA VAL A 22 32.18 27.85 8.28
C VAL A 22 32.00 26.45 8.89
N GLY A 23 32.01 26.34 10.22
CA GLY A 23 31.72 25.09 10.92
C GLY A 23 30.36 24.48 10.54
N ILE A 24 29.30 25.30 10.50
CA ILE A 24 27.97 24.84 10.06
C ILE A 24 28.02 24.39 8.59
N ILE A 25 28.64 25.15 7.69
CA ILE A 25 28.70 24.81 6.27
C ILE A 25 29.42 23.47 6.03
N VAL A 26 30.47 23.19 6.80
CA VAL A 26 31.22 21.92 6.71
C VAL A 26 30.44 20.77 7.32
N VAL A 27 29.77 20.97 8.47
CA VAL A 27 29.06 19.89 9.19
C VAL A 27 27.70 19.56 8.57
N PHE A 28 27.01 20.55 8.01
CA PHE A 28 25.68 20.39 7.42
C PHE A 28 25.55 19.29 6.34
N PRO A 29 26.45 19.15 5.34
CA PRO A 29 26.35 18.07 4.35
C PRO A 29 26.48 16.68 4.99
N TYR A 30 27.31 16.50 6.02
CA TYR A 30 27.46 15.23 6.73
C TYR A 30 26.21 14.90 7.54
N LEU A 31 25.63 15.88 8.23
CA LEU A 31 24.35 15.71 8.94
C LEU A 31 23.22 15.35 7.96
N ARG A 32 23.13 16.03 6.81
CA ARG A 32 22.14 15.72 5.78
C ARG A 32 22.30 14.30 5.25
N ALA A 33 23.52 13.87 4.93
CA ALA A 33 23.80 12.52 4.47
C ALA A 33 23.49 11.46 5.54
N PHE A 34 23.76 11.76 6.82
CA PHE A 34 23.43 10.88 7.94
C PHE A 34 21.92 10.71 8.13
N MET A 35 21.15 11.82 8.09
CA MET A 35 19.69 11.80 8.17
C MET A 35 19.06 11.03 7.00
N GLN A 36 19.59 11.20 5.79
CA GLN A 36 19.15 10.42 4.62
C GLN A 36 19.44 8.92 4.78
N LYS A 37 20.62 8.56 5.30
CA LYS A 37 20.95 7.15 5.59
C LYS A 37 20.06 6.53 6.67
N MET A 38 19.68 7.30 7.69
CA MET A 38 18.75 6.86 8.73
C MET A 38 17.33 6.66 8.17
N ALA A 39 16.84 7.60 7.35
CA ALA A 39 15.54 7.49 6.69
C ALA A 39 15.45 6.29 5.72
N VAL A 40 16.55 6.01 5.01
CA VAL A 40 16.64 4.85 4.12
C VAL A 40 16.70 3.55 4.93
N LYS A 41 17.42 3.51 6.06
CA LYS A 41 17.43 2.33 6.94
C LYS A 41 16.06 1.99 7.51
N THR A 42 15.27 2.98 7.93
CA THR A 42 13.89 2.76 8.38
C THR A 42 13.01 2.18 7.29
N GLN A 43 13.14 2.65 6.04
CA GLN A 43 12.41 2.03 4.91
C GLN A 43 12.89 0.62 4.58
N VAL A 44 14.20 0.36 4.70
CA VAL A 44 14.77 -0.98 4.46
C VAL A 44 14.37 -1.95 5.56
N ASP A 45 14.26 -1.52 6.81
CA ASP A 45 13.80 -2.37 7.93
C ASP A 45 12.30 -2.67 7.82
N ASP A 46 11.46 -1.74 7.36
CA ASP A 46 10.05 -1.99 7.01
C ASP A 46 9.94 -3.01 5.86
N VAL A 47 10.72 -2.84 4.80
CA VAL A 47 10.78 -3.82 3.68
C VAL A 47 11.31 -5.17 4.13
N LYS A 48 12.24 -5.22 5.09
CA LYS A 48 12.80 -6.47 5.62
C LYS A 48 11.80 -7.21 6.51
N ASN A 49 10.99 -6.48 7.30
CA ASN A 49 9.84 -7.05 7.99
C ASN A 49 8.80 -7.59 7.01
N ASP A 50 8.54 -6.88 5.91
CA ASP A 50 7.66 -7.37 4.83
C ASP A 50 8.24 -8.61 4.12
N MET A 51 9.57 -8.71 3.99
CA MET A 51 10.26 -9.89 3.44
C MET A 51 10.25 -11.10 4.38
N ASP A 52 10.41 -10.90 5.69
CA ASP A 52 10.27 -11.98 6.68
C ASP A 52 8.80 -12.43 6.83
N LEU A 53 7.84 -11.52 6.64
CA LEU A 53 6.43 -11.88 6.40
C LEU A 53 6.28 -12.68 5.12
N ASN A 54 6.94 -12.29 4.02
CA ASN A 54 6.89 -13.03 2.76
C ASN A 54 7.53 -14.43 2.85
N ALA A 55 8.55 -14.62 3.68
CA ALA A 55 9.12 -15.94 3.98
C ALA A 55 8.13 -16.83 4.76
N GLN A 56 7.32 -16.25 5.65
CA GLN A 56 6.17 -16.94 6.25
C GLN A 56 5.01 -17.15 5.25
N ILE A 57 4.86 -16.29 4.24
CA ILE A 57 3.85 -16.42 3.19
C ILE A 57 4.11 -17.60 2.23
N ASN A 58 5.34 -18.08 2.09
CA ASN A 58 5.60 -19.39 1.46
C ASN A 58 5.08 -20.57 2.29
N ALA A 59 4.85 -20.39 3.59
CA ALA A 59 4.12 -21.34 4.43
C ALA A 59 2.59 -21.16 4.38
N LEU A 60 2.07 -20.11 3.70
CA LEU A 60 0.64 -19.80 3.60
C LEU A 60 -0.11 -20.57 2.50
N ASP A 61 0.49 -21.50 1.75
CA ASP A 61 -0.32 -22.46 0.96
C ASP A 61 -1.05 -23.48 1.84
N ASN A 62 -0.85 -23.41 3.16
CA ASN A 62 -1.64 -24.17 4.13
C ASN A 62 -3.03 -23.52 4.33
N PRO A 63 -4.13 -24.19 3.93
CA PRO A 63 -5.49 -23.64 4.04
C PRO A 63 -5.89 -23.29 5.48
N VAL A 64 -5.36 -24.01 6.48
CA VAL A 64 -5.68 -23.78 7.90
C VAL A 64 -5.12 -22.44 8.38
N LEU A 65 -3.92 -22.08 7.94
CA LEU A 65 -3.30 -20.80 8.31
C LEU A 65 -4.02 -19.63 7.63
N GLN A 66 -4.36 -19.77 6.34
CA GLN A 66 -5.15 -18.75 5.64
C GLN A 66 -6.49 -18.50 6.34
N GLU A 67 -7.15 -19.57 6.78
CA GLU A 67 -8.44 -19.47 7.46
C GLU A 67 -8.31 -18.77 8.82
N SER A 68 -7.27 -19.11 9.59
CA SER A 68 -6.96 -18.46 10.87
C SER A 68 -6.67 -16.95 10.71
N GLU A 69 -5.85 -16.56 9.73
CA GLU A 69 -5.55 -15.15 9.46
C GLU A 69 -6.78 -14.39 8.96
N ALA A 70 -7.57 -14.97 8.07
CA ALA A 70 -8.84 -14.38 7.62
C ALA A 70 -9.81 -14.18 8.80
N ASP A 71 -9.87 -15.13 9.74
CA ASP A 71 -10.73 -15.04 10.92
C ASP A 71 -10.29 -13.94 11.90
N LYS A 72 -8.98 -13.67 12.01
CA LYS A 72 -8.43 -12.54 12.78
C LYS A 72 -8.85 -11.21 12.16
N ILE A 73 -8.71 -11.04 10.85
CA ILE A 73 -9.07 -9.79 10.16
C ILE A 73 -10.59 -9.53 10.26
N LEU A 74 -11.40 -10.60 10.18
CA LEU A 74 -12.85 -10.54 10.22
C LEU A 74 -13.44 -10.79 11.62
N ARG A 75 -12.67 -10.60 12.70
CA ARG A 75 -13.10 -10.99 14.07
C ARG A 75 -14.47 -10.43 14.48
N ASN A 76 -14.81 -9.23 14.00
CA ASN A 76 -16.05 -8.53 14.34
C ASN A 76 -17.23 -8.84 13.40
N PHE A 77 -17.05 -9.71 12.39
CA PHE A 77 -18.11 -10.06 11.46
C PHE A 77 -19.02 -11.16 12.05
N PRO A 78 -20.34 -11.09 11.84
CA PRO A 78 -21.24 -12.22 12.05
C PRO A 78 -20.75 -13.46 11.30
N LYS A 79 -20.88 -14.65 11.90
CA LYS A 79 -20.35 -15.91 11.32
C LYS A 79 -20.80 -16.15 9.88
N SER A 80 -22.09 -16.00 9.59
CA SER A 80 -22.63 -16.19 8.23
C SER A 80 -22.08 -15.17 7.20
N GLN A 81 -21.93 -13.92 7.61
CA GLN A 81 -21.36 -12.87 6.76
C GLN A 81 -19.87 -13.12 6.53
N LYS A 82 -19.15 -13.57 7.55
CA LYS A 82 -17.72 -13.90 7.51
C LYS A 82 -17.42 -14.98 6.46
N GLU A 83 -18.14 -16.10 6.52
CA GLU A 83 -17.94 -17.21 5.57
C GLU A 83 -18.21 -16.77 4.13
N ARG A 84 -19.31 -16.05 3.91
CA ARG A 84 -19.64 -15.52 2.58
C ARG A 84 -18.59 -14.54 2.08
N PHE A 85 -18.10 -13.65 2.95
CA PHE A 85 -17.07 -12.68 2.61
C PHE A 85 -15.76 -13.38 2.21
N LYS A 86 -15.32 -14.38 2.99
CA LYS A 86 -14.14 -15.19 2.67
C LYS A 86 -14.29 -15.91 1.32
N ALA A 87 -15.44 -16.54 1.08
CA ALA A 87 -15.72 -17.24 -0.16
C ALA A 87 -15.70 -16.29 -1.37
N ASP A 88 -16.34 -15.14 -1.25
CA ASP A 88 -16.38 -14.12 -2.31
C ASP A 88 -14.96 -13.57 -2.62
N VAL A 89 -14.11 -13.33 -1.62
CA VAL A 89 -12.71 -12.90 -1.85
C VAL A 89 -11.90 -14.01 -2.55
N LYS A 90 -12.03 -15.27 -2.10
CA LYS A 90 -11.37 -16.42 -2.75
C LYS A 90 -11.81 -16.56 -4.22
N GLN A 91 -13.11 -16.42 -4.48
CA GLN A 91 -13.68 -16.48 -5.81
C GLN A 91 -13.19 -15.32 -6.70
N PHE A 92 -13.11 -14.10 -6.16
CA PHE A 92 -12.53 -12.97 -6.88
C PHE A 92 -11.07 -13.21 -7.30
N VAL A 93 -10.24 -13.72 -6.39
CA VAL A 93 -8.84 -14.08 -6.69
C VAL A 93 -8.76 -15.14 -7.79
N HIS A 94 -9.67 -16.10 -7.77
CA HIS A 94 -9.80 -17.12 -8.81
C HIS A 94 -10.14 -16.49 -10.18
N HIS A 95 -11.14 -15.62 -10.26
CA HIS A 95 -11.52 -14.94 -11.49
C HIS A 95 -10.38 -14.08 -12.07
N LEU A 96 -9.54 -13.47 -11.21
CA LEU A 96 -8.38 -12.71 -11.66
C LEU A 96 -7.22 -13.58 -12.19
N GLY A 97 -7.25 -14.90 -12.01
CA GLY A 97 -6.19 -15.80 -12.48
C GLY A 97 -4.84 -15.64 -11.76
N ILE A 98 -4.83 -15.04 -10.57
CA ILE A 98 -3.60 -14.58 -9.91
C ILE A 98 -2.72 -15.72 -9.37
N ASN A 99 -3.30 -16.90 -9.18
CA ASN A 99 -2.60 -18.08 -8.61
C ASN A 99 -2.44 -19.23 -9.62
N TYR A 100 -2.63 -18.97 -10.93
CA TYR A 100 -2.53 -19.99 -11.97
C TYR A 100 -1.42 -19.66 -12.99
N PRO A 101 -0.15 -19.99 -12.69
CA PRO A 101 0.97 -19.67 -13.58
C PRO A 101 0.96 -20.48 -14.89
N SER A 102 0.32 -21.66 -14.89
CA SER A 102 0.29 -22.59 -16.02
C SER A 102 -1.00 -22.55 -16.84
N TYR A 103 -1.98 -21.75 -16.44
CA TYR A 103 -3.29 -21.68 -17.09
C TYR A 103 -3.98 -20.35 -16.75
N ASP A 104 -4.50 -19.62 -17.74
CA ASP A 104 -5.20 -18.35 -17.49
C ASP A 104 -6.72 -18.59 -17.46
N PRO A 105 -7.36 -18.69 -16.27
CA PRO A 105 -8.80 -18.93 -16.17
C PRO A 105 -9.63 -17.85 -16.86
N ARG A 106 -9.09 -16.64 -17.05
CA ARG A 106 -9.75 -15.52 -17.74
C ARG A 106 -10.04 -15.80 -19.21
N SER A 107 -9.35 -16.76 -19.82
CA SER A 107 -9.55 -17.09 -21.23
C SER A 107 -10.81 -17.90 -21.53
N TRP A 108 -11.51 -18.43 -20.52
CA TRP A 108 -12.61 -19.39 -20.73
C TRP A 108 -14.03 -18.85 -20.43
N THR A 109 -14.19 -17.73 -19.70
CA THR A 109 -15.52 -17.21 -19.26
C THR A 109 -15.53 -15.68 -19.03
N GLU A 110 -16.72 -15.07 -18.84
CA GLU A 110 -16.95 -13.65 -18.44
C GLU A 110 -16.45 -13.33 -17.00
N ASN A 111 -15.22 -13.70 -16.68
CA ASN A 111 -14.69 -13.64 -15.31
C ASN A 111 -14.62 -12.23 -14.74
N ASP A 112 -14.43 -11.22 -15.59
CA ASP A 112 -14.32 -9.83 -15.17
C ASP A 112 -15.64 -9.29 -14.64
N LYS A 113 -16.75 -9.68 -15.27
CA LYS A 113 -18.10 -9.31 -14.84
C LYS A 113 -18.41 -9.89 -13.47
N GLU A 114 -18.16 -11.18 -13.28
CA GLU A 114 -18.38 -11.86 -11.99
C GLU A 114 -17.45 -11.30 -10.90
N ALA A 115 -16.19 -11.02 -11.23
CA ALA A 115 -15.24 -10.38 -10.32
C ALA A 115 -15.73 -8.99 -9.88
N VAL A 116 -16.25 -8.18 -10.80
CA VAL A 116 -16.82 -6.87 -10.47
C VAL A 116 -18.10 -6.97 -9.66
N GLU A 117 -18.99 -7.93 -9.95
CA GLU A 117 -20.20 -8.16 -9.16
C GLU A 117 -19.88 -8.51 -7.70
N ILE A 118 -18.82 -9.29 -7.47
CA ILE A 118 -18.30 -9.58 -6.13
C ILE A 118 -17.85 -8.29 -5.44
N LEU A 119 -17.05 -7.45 -6.09
CA LEU A 119 -16.57 -6.19 -5.52
C LEU A 119 -17.73 -5.22 -5.20
N MET A 120 -18.73 -5.16 -6.08
CA MET A 120 -19.93 -4.33 -5.88
C MET A 120 -20.72 -4.76 -4.65
N ARG A 121 -20.94 -6.07 -4.47
CA ARG A 121 -21.63 -6.63 -3.30
C ARG A 121 -20.99 -6.18 -1.99
N TRP A 122 -19.68 -6.00 -1.99
CA TRP A 122 -18.88 -5.59 -0.84
C TRP A 122 -18.34 -4.16 -0.93
N VAL A 123 -18.98 -3.28 -1.72
CA VAL A 123 -18.46 -1.93 -1.99
C VAL A 123 -18.16 -1.12 -0.72
N LYS A 124 -19.02 -1.23 0.31
CA LYS A 124 -18.84 -0.55 1.61
C LYS A 124 -17.74 -1.14 2.47
N LEU A 125 -17.31 -2.36 2.16
CA LEU A 125 -16.31 -3.13 2.89
C LEU A 125 -15.04 -3.38 2.04
N LEU A 126 -14.85 -2.64 0.95
CA LEU A 126 -13.66 -2.72 0.09
C LEU A 126 -12.32 -2.60 0.85
N PRO A 127 -12.17 -1.74 1.89
CA PRO A 127 -10.95 -1.73 2.68
C PRO A 127 -10.62 -3.09 3.31
N LYS A 128 -11.64 -3.78 3.86
CA LYS A 128 -11.48 -5.14 4.41
C LYS A 128 -11.28 -6.18 3.32
N PHE A 129 -11.90 -6.00 2.16
CA PHE A 129 -11.71 -6.87 1.02
C PHE A 129 -10.25 -6.84 0.55
N GLN A 130 -9.67 -5.64 0.42
CA GLN A 130 -8.26 -5.47 0.05
C GLN A 130 -7.31 -6.04 1.12
N GLU A 131 -7.63 -5.87 2.40
CA GLU A 131 -6.81 -6.43 3.49
C GLU A 131 -6.74 -7.96 3.38
N LEU A 132 -7.87 -8.65 3.22
CA LEU A 132 -7.89 -10.10 3.01
C LEU A 132 -7.20 -10.51 1.71
N TYR A 133 -7.45 -9.77 0.63
CA TYR A 133 -6.83 -10.02 -0.66
C TYR A 133 -5.29 -9.98 -0.54
N TYR A 134 -4.74 -8.87 -0.03
CA TYR A 134 -3.30 -8.65 0.08
C TYR A 134 -2.64 -9.59 1.09
N GLN A 135 -3.18 -9.67 2.31
CA GLN A 135 -2.52 -10.35 3.42
C GLN A 135 -2.71 -11.87 3.38
N VAL A 136 -3.82 -12.37 2.82
CA VAL A 136 -4.18 -13.79 2.92
C VAL A 136 -4.11 -14.49 1.56
N TYR A 137 -4.77 -13.96 0.54
CA TYR A 137 -5.06 -14.76 -0.67
C TYR A 137 -4.16 -14.52 -1.89
N THR A 138 -3.47 -13.37 -1.96
CA THR A 138 -2.64 -13.02 -3.13
C THR A 138 -1.18 -12.74 -2.79
N LYS A 139 -0.76 -12.97 -1.55
CA LYS A 139 0.66 -12.89 -1.14
C LYS A 139 1.26 -11.52 -1.46
N SER A 140 0.69 -10.48 -0.88
CA SER A 140 1.17 -9.10 -0.99
C SER A 140 0.90 -8.41 -2.35
N ARG A 141 -0.08 -8.86 -3.12
CA ARG A 141 -0.51 -8.15 -4.34
C ARG A 141 -1.54 -7.09 -4.05
N ASN A 142 -1.44 -5.98 -4.80
CA ASN A 142 -2.30 -4.83 -4.60
C ASN A 142 -3.60 -4.96 -5.41
N LEU A 143 -4.75 -4.99 -4.70
CA LEU A 143 -6.08 -5.11 -5.30
C LEU A 143 -6.35 -4.02 -6.35
N LYS A 144 -5.99 -2.77 -6.06
CA LYS A 144 -6.21 -1.64 -6.95
C LYS A 144 -5.40 -1.81 -8.24
N THR A 145 -4.10 -2.09 -8.12
CA THR A 145 -3.23 -2.34 -9.28
C THR A 145 -3.74 -3.50 -10.13
N ASP A 146 -4.11 -4.62 -9.50
CA ASP A 146 -4.61 -5.79 -10.21
C ASP A 146 -5.98 -5.53 -10.85
N PHE A 147 -6.88 -4.81 -10.18
CA PHE A 147 -8.14 -4.36 -10.76
C PHE A 147 -7.92 -3.50 -12.03
N TYR A 148 -7.02 -2.51 -11.96
CA TYR A 148 -6.70 -1.68 -13.13
C TYR A 148 -6.06 -2.45 -14.27
N LYS A 149 -5.27 -3.47 -13.97
CA LYS A 149 -4.52 -4.23 -14.98
C LYS A 149 -5.34 -5.36 -15.59
N LEU A 150 -6.18 -6.02 -14.80
CA LEU A 150 -6.75 -7.32 -15.14
C LEU A 150 -8.24 -7.28 -15.49
N ILE A 151 -8.97 -6.24 -15.07
CA ILE A 151 -10.40 -6.09 -15.39
C ILE A 151 -10.58 -5.27 -16.67
N ASP A 152 -11.59 -5.60 -17.47
CA ASP A 152 -11.96 -4.85 -18.66
C ASP A 152 -12.48 -3.43 -18.38
N GLN A 153 -12.34 -2.55 -19.36
CA GLN A 153 -12.64 -1.12 -19.19
C GLN A 153 -14.14 -0.85 -18.93
N ASP A 154 -15.03 -1.62 -19.55
CA ASP A 154 -16.47 -1.49 -19.35
C ASP A 154 -16.88 -1.85 -17.92
N GLU A 155 -16.29 -2.92 -17.40
CA GLU A 155 -16.50 -3.42 -16.05
C GLU A 155 -15.91 -2.48 -14.98
N LYS A 156 -14.76 -1.86 -15.25
CA LYS A 156 -14.24 -0.75 -14.42
C LYS A 156 -15.20 0.41 -14.35
N THR A 157 -15.74 0.83 -15.50
CA THR A 157 -16.69 1.94 -15.58
C THR A 157 -17.94 1.65 -14.78
N ARG A 158 -18.45 0.42 -14.87
CA ARG A 158 -19.57 -0.07 -14.06
C ARG A 158 -19.28 0.01 -12.56
N MET A 159 -18.08 -0.41 -12.13
CA MET A 159 -17.66 -0.33 -10.73
C MET A 159 -17.58 1.11 -10.22
N TYR A 160 -17.04 2.05 -11.02
CA TYR A 160 -16.99 3.46 -10.63
C TYR A 160 -18.38 4.06 -10.45
N ALA A 161 -19.31 3.77 -11.37
CA ALA A 161 -20.68 4.22 -11.26
C ALA A 161 -21.34 3.69 -9.96
N HIS A 162 -21.10 2.42 -9.63
CA HIS A 162 -21.61 1.81 -8.41
C HIS A 162 -21.00 2.42 -7.13
N GLN A 163 -19.71 2.76 -7.16
CA GLN A 163 -19.01 3.44 -6.07
C GLN A 163 -19.56 4.84 -5.80
N ILE A 164 -19.79 5.62 -6.87
CA ILE A 164 -20.42 6.94 -6.79
C ILE A 164 -21.82 6.83 -6.17
N ALA A 165 -22.62 5.85 -6.61
CA ALA A 165 -23.96 5.63 -6.08
C ALA A 165 -23.99 5.31 -4.57
N HIS A 166 -22.90 4.74 -4.04
CA HIS A 166 -22.76 4.40 -2.62
C HIS A 166 -21.91 5.40 -1.82
N ASN A 167 -21.48 6.52 -2.43
CA ASN A 167 -20.58 7.50 -1.84
C ASN A 167 -19.27 6.87 -1.30
N VAL A 168 -18.70 5.93 -2.05
CA VAL A 168 -17.42 5.27 -1.76
C VAL A 168 -16.42 5.68 -2.85
N LYS A 169 -15.19 6.02 -2.46
CA LYS A 169 -14.10 6.27 -3.42
C LYS A 169 -12.89 5.42 -3.04
N TYR A 170 -12.65 4.37 -3.81
CA TYR A 170 -11.62 3.38 -3.52
C TYR A 170 -10.62 3.22 -4.66
N PHE A 171 -11.16 3.02 -5.87
CA PHE A 171 -10.37 2.88 -7.08
C PHE A 171 -10.08 4.25 -7.70
#